data_AF-A0A7W0J0M6-F1
#
_entry.id   AF-A0A7W0J0M6-F1
#
_cell.length_a   1.000
_cell.length_b   1.000
_cell.length_c   1.000
_cell.angle_alpha   90.00
_cell.angle_beta   90.00
_cell.angle_gamma   90.00
#
_symmetry.space_group_name_H-M   'P 1'
#
loop_
_entity.id
_entity.type
_entity.pdbx_description
1 polymer ?
#
loop_
_entity_poly.entity_id
_entity_poly.type
_entity_poly.pdbx_seq_one_letter_code
_entity_poly.pdbx_strand_id
1 'polypeptide(L)' 'MSKNEMQMIRSLKNKKERNEHGLFVVEGLKAVKELLASRVKTRSVYAVRKFDDIKTPVNIVSDGEFAKM' A
#
# COMPACT_ATOMS: atom_id res chain seq x y z
N MET A 1 6.45 -7.34 8.59
CA MET A 1 6.94 -6.86 7.28
C MET A 1 8.46 -6.71 7.29
N SER A 2 9.18 -6.74 6.16
CA SER A 2 10.64 -6.49 6.19
C SER A 2 10.96 -4.99 6.35
N LYS A 3 12.10 -4.67 6.98
CA LYS A 3 12.54 -3.27 7.19
C LYS A 3 12.76 -2.54 5.86
N ASN A 4 13.31 -3.23 4.85
CA ASN A 4 13.59 -2.66 3.54
C ASN A 4 12.30 -2.31 2.78
N GLU A 5 11.29 -3.17 2.86
CA GLU A 5 9.99 -2.92 2.23
C GLU A 5 9.29 -1.73 2.88
N MET A 6 9.37 -1.59 4.20
CA MET A 6 8.82 -0.42 4.90
C MET A 6 9.54 0.87 4.50
N GLN A 7 10.87 0.83 4.38
CA GLN A 7 11.66 1.97 3.93
C GLN A 7 11.32 2.35 2.48
N MET A 8 11.10 1.37 1.61
CA MET A 8 10.66 1.56 0.24
C MET A 8 9.29 2.26 0.18
N ILE A 9 8.28 1.76 0.91
CA ILE A 9 6.95 2.38 0.91
C ILE A 9 7.02 3.84 1.38
N ARG A 10 7.80 4.12 2.43
CA ARG A 10 8.03 5.48 2.91
C ARG A 10 8.68 6.38 1.86
N SER A 11 9.65 5.87 1.08
CA SER A 11 10.36 6.67 0.08
C SER A 11 9.43 7.14 -1.04
N LEU A 12 8.39 6.38 -1.36
CA LEU A 12 7.38 6.72 -2.39
C LEU A 12 6.56 7.98 -2.09
N LYS A 13 6.69 8.59 -0.91
CA LYS A 13 6.18 9.95 -0.64
C LYS A 13 6.89 10.99 -1.50
N ASN A 14 8.13 10.75 -1.91
CA ASN A 14 8.93 11.63 -2.77
C ASN A 14 8.64 11.41 -4.26
N LYS A 15 8.47 12.50 -5.03
CA LYS A 15 8.21 12.44 -6.49
C LYS A 15 9.33 11.75 -7.27
N LYS A 16 10.58 11.99 -6.89
CA LYS A 16 11.76 11.36 -7.51
C LYS A 16 11.68 9.84 -7.41
N GLU A 17 11.49 9.33 -6.19
CA GLU A 17 11.37 7.89 -5.89
C GLU A 17 10.20 7.24 -6.63
N ARG A 18 9.05 7.93 -6.73
CA ARG A 18 7.91 7.44 -7.52
C ARG A 18 8.24 7.29 -9.00
N ASN A 19 8.93 8.28 -9.56
CA ASN A 19 9.31 8.26 -10.97
C ASN A 19 10.37 7.19 -11.26
N GLU A 20 11.33 7.04 -10.36
CA GLU A 20 12.42 6.07 -10.47
C GLU A 20 11.90 4.63 -10.37
N HIS A 21 10.99 4.37 -9.44
CA HIS A 21 10.44 3.02 -9.22
C HIS A 21 9.17 2.72 -10.02
N GLY A 22 8.52 3.72 -10.59
CA GLY A 22 7.21 3.57 -11.23
C GLY A 22 6.11 3.13 -10.26
N LEU A 23 6.25 3.44 -8.98
CA LEU A 23 5.34 3.04 -7.91
C LEU A 23 4.79 4.26 -7.17
N PHE A 24 3.61 4.10 -6.58
CA PHE A 24 2.98 5.09 -5.72
C PHE A 24 2.16 4.39 -4.64
N VAL A 25 1.79 5.15 -3.61
CA VAL A 25 0.99 4.69 -2.48
C VAL A 25 -0.38 5.35 -2.56
N VAL A 26 -1.43 4.60 -2.26
CA VAL A 26 -2.80 5.09 -2.08
C VAL A 26 -3.25 4.72 -0.68
N GLU A 27 -3.80 5.71 0.02
CA GLU A 27 -4.29 5.56 1.38
C GLU A 27 -5.81 5.80 1.43
N GLY A 28 -6.47 5.15 2.39
CA GLY A 28 -7.91 5.27 2.60
C GLY A 28 -8.73 4.22 1.86
N LEU A 29 -9.71 3.65 2.57
CA LEU A 29 -10.51 2.51 2.10
C LEU A 29 -11.19 2.76 0.75
N LYS A 30 -11.75 3.96 0.55
CA LYS A 30 -12.46 4.32 -0.69
C LYS A 30 -11.49 4.35 -1.89
N ALA A 31 -10.40 5.09 -1.77
CA ALA A 31 -9.42 5.23 -2.85
C ALA A 31 -8.74 3.89 -3.18
N VAL A 32 -8.46 3.07 -2.16
CA VAL A 32 -7.93 1.71 -2.36
C VAL A 32 -8.94 0.84 -3.11
N LYS A 33 -10.24 0.88 -2.76
CA LYS A 33 -11.29 0.15 -3.49
C LYS A 33 -11.40 0.61 -4.95
N GLU A 34 -11.35 1.93 -5.20
CA GLU A 34 -11.35 2.49 -6.55
C GLU A 34 -10.13 2.04 -7.36
N LEU A 35 -8.94 2.03 -6.74
CA LEU A 35 -7.72 1.53 -7.38
C LEU A 35 -7.82 0.03 -7.71
N LEU A 36 -8.32 -0.79 -6.78
CA LEU A 36 -8.50 -2.23 -6.97
C LEU A 36 -9.53 -2.56 -8.07
N ALA A 37 -10.52 -1.69 -8.28
CA ALA A 37 -11.50 -1.82 -9.36
C ALA A 37 -10.99 -1.26 -10.71
N SER A 38 -9.85 -0.56 -10.72
CA SER A 38 -9.29 0.06 -11.91
C SER A 38 -8.46 -0.91 -12.75
N ARG A 39 -7.90 -0.42 -13.87
CA ARG A 39 -6.94 -1.17 -14.70
C ARG A 39 -5.50 -1.10 -14.17
N VAL A 40 -5.25 -0.36 -13.09
CA VAL A 40 -3.90 -0.23 -12.51
C VAL A 40 -3.55 -1.52 -11.77
N LYS A 41 -2.41 -2.11 -12.12
CA LYS A 41 -1.93 -3.33 -11.46
C LYS A 41 -1.45 -3.02 -10.04
N THR A 42 -2.22 -3.47 -9.05
CA THR A 42 -1.84 -3.37 -7.64
C THR A 42 -0.68 -4.30 -7.33
N ARG A 43 0.38 -3.76 -6.71
CA ARG A 43 1.56 -4.54 -6.29
C ARG A 43 1.32 -5.24 -4.96
N SER A 44 0.88 -4.51 -3.95
CA SER A 44 0.62 -5.00 -2.60
C SER A 44 -0.48 -4.17 -1.93
N VAL A 45 -1.28 -4.79 -1.06
CA VAL A 45 -2.25 -4.11 -0.19
C VAL A 45 -1.85 -4.38 1.26
N TYR A 46 -1.87 -3.35 2.11
CA TYR A 46 -1.55 -3.43 3.53
C TYR A 46 -2.73 -2.92 4.36
N ALA A 47 -3.03 -3.61 5.46
CA ALA A 47 -4.08 -3.20 6.38
C ALA A 47 -3.80 -3.69 7.80
N VAL A 48 -4.38 -3.03 8.79
CA VAL A 48 -4.32 -3.47 10.19
C VAL A 48 -5.36 -4.55 10.53
N ARG A 49 -6.33 -4.76 9.65
CA ARG A 49 -7.38 -5.77 9.76
C ARG A 49 -7.86 -6.24 8.40
N LYS A 50 -8.55 -7.38 8.38
CA LYS A 50 -9.22 -7.87 7.16
C LYS A 50 -10.45 -7.00 6.85
N PHE A 51 -10.75 -6.88 5.56
CA PHE A 51 -11.95 -6.23 5.05
C PHE A 51 -12.68 -7.24 4.17
N ASP A 52 -13.93 -7.56 4.49
CA ASP A 52 -14.70 -8.58 3.77
C ASP A 52 -14.92 -8.21 2.30
N ASP A 53 -15.01 -6.91 2.02
CA ASP A 53 -15.23 -6.37 0.68
C ASP A 53 -13.97 -6.44 -0.22
N ILE A 54 -12.80 -6.75 0.35
CA ILE A 54 -11.53 -6.83 -0.39
C ILE A 54 -11.19 -8.29 -0.63
N LYS A 55 -11.45 -8.76 -1.84
CA LYS A 55 -11.19 -10.15 -2.26
C LYS A 55 -9.73 -10.42 -2.62
N THR A 56 -8.92 -9.38 -2.77
CA THR A 56 -7.49 -9.46 -3.08
C THR A 56 -6.70 -9.85 -1.83
N PRO A 57 -5.56 -10.56 -1.95
CA PRO A 57 -4.69 -10.82 -0.81
C PRO A 57 -4.24 -9.52 -0.13
N VAL A 58 -4.47 -9.42 1.18
CA VAL A 58 -4.09 -8.29 2.01
C VAL A 58 -3.01 -8.72 2.99
N ASN A 59 -1.92 -7.96 3.05
CA ASN A 59 -0.89 -8.13 4.06
C ASN A 59 -1.35 -7.46 5.35
N ILE A 60 -1.66 -8.28 6.36
CA ILE A 60 -2.04 -7.77 7.68
C ILE A 60 -0.78 -7.34 8.42
N VAL A 61 -0.75 -6.09 8.86
CA VAL A 61 0.36 -5.48 9.61
C VAL A 61 -0.14 -4.95 10.94
N SER A 62 0.74 -4.82 11.93
CA SER A 62 0.37 -4.20 13.21
C SER A 62 0.13 -2.69 13.07
N ASP A 63 -0.65 -2.09 13.97
CA ASP A 63 -0.85 -0.63 14.00
C ASP A 63 0.48 0.14 14.07
N GLY A 64 1.44 -0.37 14.84
CA GLY A 64 2.77 0.25 14.97
C GLY A 64 3.62 0.17 13.71
N GLU A 65 3.43 -0.84 12.86
CA GLU A 65 4.06 -0.93 11.54
C GLU A 65 3.31 -0.08 10.51
N PHE A 66 1.98 0.01 10.61
CA PHE A 66 1.15 0.81 9.70
C PHE A 66 1.39 2.31 9.86
N ALA A 67 1.43 2.80 11.11
CA ALA A 67 1.74 4.20 11.43
C ALA A 67 3.14 4.63 10.97
N LYS A 68 4.00 3.66 10.67
CA LYS A 68 5.35 3.88 10.19
C LYS A 68 5.38 4.07 8.67
N MET A 69 4.39 3.66 7.88
CA MET A 69 4.45 3.75 6.41
C MET A 69 4.25 5.18 5.90
#